data_AF-A0A2R6KDS7-F1
#
_entry.id   AF-A0A2R6KDS7-F1
#
_cell.length_a   1.000
_cell.length_b   1.000
_cell.length_c   1.000
_cell.angle_alpha   90.00
_cell.angle_beta   90.00
_cell.angle_gamma   90.00
#
_symmetry.space_group_name_H-M   'P 1'
#
loop_
_entity.id
_entity.type
_entity.pdbx_description
1 polymer ?
#
loop_
_entity_poly.entity_id
_entity_poly.type
_entity_poly.pdbx_seq_one_letter_code
_entity_poly.pdbx_strand_id
1 'polypeptide(L)'
;MQHSWLAVFGTALVLALAVLVSLAGVPGHVDGTVAALLCLFLAGVAFVVAGVREYLPLTGSTAPWYRFAGVGDLLLALGMLLNAVPMVRAGDFTLFVGLLNAAGSLVIAAIGVDYFRGGVYLDTAAVE
;
A
#
# COMPACT_ATOMS: atom_id res chain seq x y z
N MET A 1 -9.45 13.49 -14.71
CA MET A 1 -9.50 12.37 -15.66
C MET A 1 -9.48 11.07 -14.84
N GLN A 2 -9.56 9.87 -15.44
CA GLN A 2 -9.56 8.64 -14.63
C GLN A 2 -8.18 8.46 -13.99
N HIS A 3 -8.13 8.27 -12.66
CA HIS A 3 -6.97 7.86 -11.85
C HIS A 3 -6.45 6.44 -12.21
N SER A 4 -6.46 6.12 -13.50
CA SER A 4 -6.12 4.85 -14.12
C SER A 4 -4.73 4.36 -13.73
N TRP A 5 -3.80 5.27 -13.43
CA TRP A 5 -2.49 4.90 -12.92
C TRP A 5 -2.56 4.18 -11.56
N LEU A 6 -3.41 4.62 -10.63
CA LEU A 6 -3.62 3.93 -9.36
C LEU A 6 -4.25 2.56 -9.57
N ALA A 7 -5.17 2.44 -10.53
CA ALA A 7 -5.75 1.17 -10.89
C ALA A 7 -4.71 0.20 -11.48
N VAL A 8 -3.83 0.69 -12.36
CA VAL A 8 -2.74 -0.11 -12.94
C VAL A 8 -1.76 -0.54 -11.86
N PHE A 9 -1.33 0.38 -11.01
CA PHE A 9 -0.39 0.10 -9.92
C PHE A 9 -0.97 -0.90 -8.91
N GLY A 10 -2.20 -0.66 -8.45
CA GLY A 10 -2.90 -1.57 -7.54
C GLY A 10 -3.12 -2.96 -8.15
N THR A 11 -3.50 -3.02 -9.43
CA THR A 11 -3.68 -4.29 -10.15
C THR A 11 -2.37 -5.04 -10.28
N ALA A 12 -1.28 -4.37 -10.66
CA ALA A 12 0.04 -4.96 -10.76
C ALA A 12 0.50 -5.51 -9.41
N LEU A 13 0.27 -4.79 -8.32
CA LEU A 13 0.61 -5.22 -6.96
C LEU A 13 -0.17 -6.47 -6.55
N VAL A 14 -1.49 -6.49 -6.78
CA VAL A 14 -2.35 -7.65 -6.49
C VAL A 14 -1.93 -8.87 -7.32
N LEU A 15 -1.67 -8.68 -8.62
CA LEU A 15 -1.23 -9.77 -9.51
C LEU A 15 0.13 -10.31 -9.09
N ALA A 16 1.09 -9.46 -8.74
CA ALA A 16 2.41 -9.88 -8.27
C ALA A 16 2.29 -10.75 -7.00
N LEU A 17 1.44 -10.37 -6.06
CA LEU A 17 1.19 -11.14 -4.84
C LEU A 17 0.46 -12.46 -5.14
N ALA A 18 -0.52 -12.46 -6.04
CA ALA A 18 -1.21 -13.67 -6.46
C ALA A 18 -0.24 -14.67 -7.12
N VAL A 19 0.65 -14.18 -8.00
CA VAL A 19 1.71 -14.99 -8.61
C VAL A 19 2.65 -15.54 -7.54
N LEU A 20 3.11 -14.69 -6.60
CA LEU A 20 3.97 -15.12 -5.50
C LEU A 20 3.33 -16.25 -4.68
N VAL A 21 2.07 -16.10 -4.27
CA VAL A 21 1.33 -17.13 -3.51
C VAL A 21 1.14 -18.40 -4.35
N SER A 22 0.91 -18.29 -5.66
CA SER A 22 0.78 -19.45 -6.54
C SER A 22 2.07 -20.26 -6.66
N LEU A 23 3.24 -19.59 -6.57
CA LEU A 23 4.55 -20.22 -6.68
C LEU A 23 5.09 -20.73 -5.33
N ALA A 24 4.89 -19.95 -4.26
CA ALA A 24 5.40 -20.26 -2.92
C ALA A 24 4.43 -21.11 -2.07
N GLY A 25 3.17 -21.19 -2.47
CA GLY A 25 2.10 -21.86 -1.73
C GLY A 25 1.45 -20.97 -0.68
N VAL A 26 0.36 -21.48 -0.09
CA VAL A 26 -0.38 -20.79 0.98
C VAL A 26 0.34 -21.02 2.32
N PRO A 27 0.68 -19.95 3.06
CA PRO A 27 1.28 -20.08 4.38
C PRO A 27 0.37 -20.87 5.33
N GLY A 28 0.94 -21.84 6.05
CA GLY A 28 0.19 -22.62 7.02
C GLY A 28 -0.16 -21.85 8.30
N HIS A 29 0.62 -20.81 8.64
CA HIS A 29 0.49 -20.03 9.87
C HIS A 29 0.62 -18.54 9.58
N VAL A 30 0.02 -17.69 10.40
CA VAL A 30 0.11 -16.23 10.28
C VAL A 30 1.32 -15.74 11.07
N ASP A 31 2.37 -15.34 10.36
CA ASP A 31 3.56 -14.70 10.92
C ASP A 31 3.69 -13.24 10.42
N GLY A 32 4.80 -12.57 10.77
CA GLY A 32 5.05 -11.18 10.36
C GLY A 32 5.15 -11.00 8.84
N THR A 33 5.63 -12.01 8.11
CA THR A 33 5.70 -11.99 6.65
C THR A 33 4.31 -12.11 6.04
N VAL A 34 3.48 -13.01 6.54
CA VAL A 34 2.08 -13.13 6.11
C VAL A 34 1.29 -11.84 6.40
N ALA A 35 1.49 -11.24 7.57
CA ALA A 35 0.88 -9.95 7.91
C ALA A 35 1.32 -8.85 6.93
N ALA A 36 2.60 -8.81 6.56
CA ALA A 36 3.12 -7.85 5.58
C ALA A 36 2.50 -8.06 4.19
N LEU A 37 2.41 -9.31 3.72
CA LEU A 37 1.79 -9.66 2.43
C LEU A 37 0.30 -9.30 2.40
N LEU A 38 -0.42 -9.51 3.50
CA LEU A 38 -1.82 -9.09 3.63
C LEU A 38 -1.95 -7.56 3.55
N CYS A 39 -1.07 -6.81 4.21
CA CYS A 39 -1.07 -5.35 4.11
C CYS A 39 -0.84 -4.88 2.66
N LEU A 40 0.14 -5.48 1.97
CA LEU A 40 0.42 -5.16 0.56
C LEU A 40 -0.74 -5.52 -0.36
N PHE A 41 -1.42 -6.65 -0.12
CA PHE A 41 -2.59 -7.04 -0.88
C PHE A 41 -3.75 -6.04 -0.69
N LEU A 42 -4.05 -5.69 0.55
CA LEU A 42 -5.10 -4.73 0.87
C LEU A 42 -4.76 -3.33 0.34
N ALA A 43 -3.48 -2.94 0.34
CA ALA A 43 -3.02 -1.71 -0.31
C ALA A 43 -3.33 -1.73 -1.81
N GLY A 44 -2.99 -2.82 -2.50
CA GLY A 44 -3.29 -2.99 -3.92
C GLY A 44 -4.79 -2.89 -4.23
N VAL A 45 -5.62 -3.55 -3.42
CA VAL A 45 -7.09 -3.44 -3.52
C VAL A 45 -7.55 -1.99 -3.32
N ALA A 46 -7.03 -1.28 -2.31
CA ALA A 46 -7.38 0.11 -2.06
C ALA A 46 -7.01 1.03 -3.24
N PHE A 47 -5.84 0.82 -3.86
CA PHE A 47 -5.43 1.56 -5.05
C PHE A 47 -6.29 1.25 -6.28
N VAL A 48 -6.71 0.00 -6.48
CA VAL A 48 -7.67 -0.36 -7.54
C VAL A 48 -8.99 0.35 -7.32
N VAL A 49 -9.51 0.34 -6.10
CA VAL A 49 -10.76 1.03 -5.75
C VAL A 49 -10.64 2.53 -6.00
N ALA A 50 -9.55 3.16 -5.55
CA ALA A 50 -9.26 4.58 -5.79
C ALA A 50 -9.14 4.91 -7.28
N GLY A 51 -8.56 4.00 -8.07
CA GLY A 51 -8.33 4.21 -9.50
C GLY A 51 -9.57 4.07 -10.38
N VAL A 52 -10.53 3.25 -9.96
CA VAL A 52 -11.74 2.92 -10.76
C VAL A 52 -12.94 3.78 -10.37
N ARG A 53 -13.00 4.28 -9.13
CA ARG A 53 -14.15 5.00 -8.60
C ARG A 53 -13.74 6.36 -8.03
N GLU A 54 -14.34 7.41 -8.55
CA GLU A 54 -14.12 8.77 -8.07
C GLU A 54 -14.73 9.01 -6.67
N TYR A 55 -15.89 8.39 -6.42
CA TYR A 55 -16.58 8.40 -5.14
C TYR A 55 -17.12 7.02 -4.82
N LEU A 56 -16.90 6.54 -3.59
CA LEU A 56 -17.56 5.33 -3.09
C LEU A 56 -18.70 5.68 -2.14
N PRO A 57 -19.88 5.06 -2.31
CA PRO A 57 -20.93 5.12 -1.31
C PRO A 57 -20.46 4.35 -0.06
N LEU A 58 -20.33 5.06 1.05
CA LEU A 58 -20.23 4.50 2.39
C LEU A 58 -21.60 4.61 3.06
N THR A 59 -21.86 3.77 4.06
CA THR A 59 -23.12 3.82 4.80
C THR A 59 -23.26 5.20 5.47
N GLY A 60 -24.07 6.09 4.89
CA GLY A 60 -24.31 7.45 5.39
C GLY A 60 -23.39 8.55 4.85
N SER A 61 -22.43 8.28 3.95
CA SER A 61 -21.65 9.35 3.28
C SER A 61 -21.05 8.89 1.94
N THR A 62 -20.46 9.81 1.18
CA THR A 62 -19.59 9.47 0.05
C THR A 62 -18.13 9.71 0.45
N ALA A 63 -17.27 8.72 0.24
CA ALA A 63 -15.83 8.90 0.39
C ALA A 63 -15.19 9.17 -0.97
N PRO A 64 -14.43 10.26 -1.12
CA PRO A 64 -13.69 10.53 -2.34
C PRO A 64 -12.50 9.57 -2.50
N TRP A 65 -12.09 9.35 -3.74
CA TRP A 65 -11.04 8.41 -4.14
C TRP A 65 -9.73 8.57 -3.34
N TYR A 66 -9.33 9.82 -3.03
CA TYR A 66 -8.06 10.13 -2.36
C TYR A 66 -7.99 9.54 -0.94
N ARG A 67 -9.12 9.30 -0.27
CA ARG A 67 -9.14 8.62 1.03
C ARG A 67 -8.75 7.14 0.88
N PHE A 68 -9.15 6.49 -0.20
CA PHE A 68 -8.76 5.11 -0.50
C PHE A 68 -7.30 5.04 -0.94
N ALA A 69 -6.83 6.01 -1.72
CA ALA A 69 -5.41 6.12 -2.05
C ALA A 69 -4.57 6.27 -0.78
N GLY A 70 -4.94 7.18 0.12
CA GLY A 70 -4.24 7.37 1.40
C GLY A 70 -4.28 6.13 2.31
N VAL A 71 -5.39 5.40 2.37
CA VAL A 71 -5.46 4.10 3.07
C VAL A 71 -4.53 3.07 2.41
N GLY A 72 -4.48 3.05 1.08
CA GLY A 72 -3.55 2.21 0.31
C GLY A 72 -2.10 2.51 0.66
N ASP A 73 -1.72 3.78 0.71
CA ASP A 73 -0.38 4.23 1.10
C ASP A 73 -0.04 3.83 2.54
N LEU A 74 -0.97 3.98 3.49
CA LEU A 74 -0.75 3.57 4.88
C LEU A 74 -0.55 2.05 5.01
N LEU A 75 -1.32 1.26 4.27
CA LEU A 75 -1.19 -0.20 4.25
C LEU A 75 0.11 -0.63 3.55
N LEU A 76 0.49 0.04 2.47
CA LEU A 76 1.75 -0.17 1.77
C LEU A 76 2.93 0.12 2.70
N ALA A 77 2.92 1.27 3.37
CA ALA A 77 3.91 1.66 4.36
C ALA A 77 4.02 0.63 5.49
N LEU A 78 2.88 0.18 6.03
CA LEU A 78 2.88 -0.84 7.09
C LEU A 78 3.47 -2.17 6.60
N GLY A 79 3.10 -2.63 5.40
CA GLY A 79 3.66 -3.85 4.80
C GLY A 79 5.16 -3.74 4.54
N MET A 80 5.63 -2.58 4.09
CA MET A 80 7.05 -2.28 3.91
C MET A 80 7.81 -2.30 5.23
N LEU A 81 7.27 -1.65 6.28
CA LEU A 81 7.88 -1.61 7.60
C LEU A 81 7.97 -3.01 8.24
N LEU A 82 6.91 -3.80 8.13
CA LEU A 82 6.88 -5.19 8.63
C LEU A 82 7.93 -6.06 7.92
N ASN A 83 8.16 -5.85 6.61
CA ASN A 83 9.23 -6.52 5.87
C ASN A 83 10.63 -5.99 6.20
N ALA A 84 10.76 -4.72 6.59
CA ALA A 84 12.05 -4.13 6.94
C ALA A 84 12.64 -4.76 8.21
N VAL A 85 11.82 -5.12 9.20
CA VAL A 85 12.27 -5.71 10.47
C VAL A 85 13.10 -6.99 10.28
N PRO A 86 12.64 -8.03 9.56
CA PRO A 86 13.45 -9.22 9.34
C PRO A 86 14.69 -8.93 8.48
N MET A 87 14.62 -8.01 7.51
CA MET A 87 15.76 -7.63 6.68
C MET A 87 16.89 -6.98 7.50
N VAL A 88 16.53 -6.10 8.45
CA VAL A 88 17.50 -5.48 9.38
C VAL A 88 18.11 -6.53 10.30
N ARG A 89 17.33 -7.49 10.78
CA ARG A 89 17.80 -8.57 11.66
C ARG A 89 18.69 -9.59 10.94
N ALA A 90 18.50 -9.79 9.64
CA ALA A 90 19.28 -10.73 8.85
C ALA A 90 20.75 -10.29 8.64
N GLY A 91 21.08 -9.02 8.89
CA GLY A 91 22.46 -8.51 8.80
C GLY A 91 22.91 -8.18 7.38
N ASP A 92 24.23 -8.18 7.14
CA ASP A 92 24.92 -8.01 5.86
C ASP A 92 24.27 -7.01 4.87
N PHE A 93 24.14 -7.38 3.60
CA PHE A 93 23.55 -6.56 2.54
C PHE A 93 22.07 -6.23 2.80
N THR A 94 21.36 -7.10 3.53
CA THR A 94 19.94 -6.90 3.87
C THR A 94 19.71 -5.79 4.89
N LEU A 95 20.72 -5.40 5.68
CA LEU A 95 20.63 -4.28 6.61
C LEU A 95 20.37 -2.97 5.88
N PHE A 96 21.17 -2.66 4.85
CA PHE A 96 21.02 -1.42 4.08
C PHE A 96 19.65 -1.36 3.40
N VAL A 97 19.23 -2.45 2.75
CA VAL A 97 17.91 -2.56 2.12
C VAL A 97 16.79 -2.41 3.14
N GLY A 98 16.91 -3.05 4.30
CA GLY A 98 15.94 -2.95 5.39
C GLY A 98 15.81 -1.53 5.92
N LEU A 99 16.91 -0.81 6.11
CA LEU A 99 16.89 0.59 6.54
C LEU A 99 16.28 1.52 5.49
N LEU A 100 16.60 1.34 4.21
CA LEU A 100 15.97 2.09 3.12
C LEU A 100 14.47 1.81 3.05
N ASN A 101 14.06 0.54 3.21
CA ASN A 101 12.66 0.15 3.20
C ASN A 101 11.90 0.77 4.39
N ALA A 102 12.50 0.77 5.58
CA ALA A 102 11.95 1.45 6.76
C ALA A 102 11.83 2.96 6.54
N ALA A 103 12.88 3.62 6.03
CA ALA A 103 12.83 5.06 5.74
C ALA A 103 11.78 5.41 4.69
N GLY A 104 11.72 4.65 3.59
CA GLY A 104 10.70 4.81 2.55
C GLY A 104 9.28 4.60 3.07
N SER A 105 9.09 3.64 3.98
CA SER A 105 7.78 3.41 4.60
C SER A 105 7.28 4.62 5.39
N LEU A 106 8.16 5.36 6.08
CA LEU A 106 7.79 6.57 6.81
C LEU A 106 7.37 7.70 5.87
N VAL A 107 8.06 7.84 4.74
CA VAL A 107 7.70 8.83 3.72
C VAL A 107 6.34 8.50 3.12
N ILE A 108 6.11 7.24 2.75
CA ILE A 108 4.82 6.79 2.20
C ILE A 108 3.71 6.94 3.25
N ALA A 109 3.97 6.64 4.52
CA ALA A 109 3.00 6.85 5.59
C ALA A 109 2.62 8.33 5.73
N ALA A 110 3.58 9.25 5.64
CA ALA A 110 3.31 10.69 5.68
C ALA A 110 2.45 11.14 4.50
N ILE A 111 2.73 10.65 3.28
CA ILE A 111 1.91 10.87 2.09
C ILE A 111 0.49 10.33 2.33
N GLY A 112 0.36 9.10 2.79
CA GLY A 112 -0.94 8.46 3.03
C GLY A 112 -1.79 9.18 4.07
N VAL A 113 -1.18 9.67 5.16
CA VAL A 113 -1.87 10.50 6.17
C VAL A 113 -2.38 11.80 5.55
N ASP A 114 -1.57 12.45 4.73
CA ASP A 114 -1.96 13.71 4.09
C ASP A 114 -3.12 13.51 3.10
N TYR A 115 -3.02 12.49 2.23
CA TYR A 115 -4.10 12.10 1.34
C TYR A 115 -5.37 11.74 2.11
N PHE A 116 -5.28 10.98 3.19
CA PHE A 116 -6.44 10.64 4.01
C PHE A 116 -7.12 11.88 4.62
N ARG A 117 -6.34 12.91 4.96
CA ARG A 117 -6.82 14.21 5.45
C ARG A 117 -7.35 15.13 4.35
N GLY A 118 -7.17 14.77 3.09
CA GLY A 118 -7.65 15.54 1.93
C GLY A 118 -6.59 16.42 1.26
N GLY A 119 -5.30 16.09 1.40
CA GLY A 119 -4.22 16.76 0.67
C GLY A 119 -3.91 18.15 1.20
N VAL A 120 -3.56 18.26 2.49
CA VAL A 120 -3.21 19.54 3.11
C VAL A 120 -1.86 20.05 2.59
N TYR A 121 -0.94 19.13 2.28
CA TYR A 121 0.40 19.42 1.81
C TYR A 121 0.65 19.00 0.35
N LEU A 122 0.00 17.93 -0.10
CA LEU A 122 0.06 17.43 -1.47
C LEU A 122 -1.26 17.69 -2.18
N ASP A 123 -1.17 18.39 -3.31
CA ASP A 123 -2.35 18.70 -4.12
C ASP A 123 -2.92 17.41 -4.73
N THR A 124 -4.13 17.05 -4.33
CA THR A 124 -4.86 15.90 -4.87
C THR A 124 -5.22 16.07 -6.34
N ALA A 125 -5.27 17.32 -6.84
CA ALA A 125 -5.50 17.61 -8.26
C ALA A 125 -4.29 17.27 -9.14
N ALA A 126 -3.09 17.10 -8.57
CA ALA A 126 -1.90 16.74 -9.33
C ALA A 126 -1.92 15.28 -9.85
N VAL A 127 -2.85 14.46 -9.36
CA VAL A 127 -3.01 13.04 -9.72
C VAL A 127 -4.30 12.80 -10.52
N GLU A 128 -5.08 13.85 -10.80
CA GLU A 128 -6.28 13.83 -11.67
C GLU A 128 -5.96 13.65 -13.17
#